data_AF-A0A5Q8CE39-F1
#
_entry.id   AF-A0A5Q8CE39-F1
#
_cell.length_a   1.000
_cell.length_b   1.000
_cell.length_c   1.000
_cell.angle_alpha   90.00
_cell.angle_beta   90.00
_cell.angle_gamma   90.00
#
_symmetry.space_group_name_H-M   'P 1'
#
loop_
_entity.id
_entity.type
_entity.pdbx_description
1 polymer ?
#
loop_
_entity_poly.entity_id
_entity_poly.type
_entity_poly.pdbx_seq_one_letter_code
_entity_poly.pdbx_strand_id
1 'polypeptide(L)'
;VLKERRRLVVVPRQAPLHEGHLDATLRLTRMGAIIAPPVPPFYVKPTSVEAMVAEMAARLVNWAGVDPGDRLTRWGEDNAAIRRSF
;
A
#
# COMPACT_ATOMS: atom_id res chain seq x y z
N VAL A 1 0.36 5.84 19.61
CA VAL A 1 1.08 5.24 18.46
C VAL A 1 2.40 5.95 18.22
N LEU A 2 2.41 7.19 17.74
CA LEU A 2 3.66 7.94 17.46
C LEU A 2 4.51 8.22 18.73
N LYS A 3 3.88 8.59 19.86
CA LYS A 3 4.59 8.80 21.14
C LYS A 3 5.33 7.55 21.66
N GLU A 4 4.83 6.37 21.30
CA GLU A 4 5.39 5.07 21.67
C GLU A 4 6.32 4.50 20.58
N ARG A 5 6.61 5.28 19.53
CA ARG A 5 7.35 4.85 18.33
C ARG A 5 6.82 3.56 17.69
N ARG A 6 5.50 3.32 17.80
CA ARG A 6 4.84 2.20 17.11
C ARG A 6 4.58 2.57 15.65
N ARG A 7 4.61 1.59 14.76
CA ARG A 7 4.28 1.77 13.32
C ARG A 7 2.87 2.35 13.17
N LEU A 8 2.74 3.35 12.30
CA LEU A 8 1.49 3.95 11.89
C LEU A 8 1.46 4.01 10.36
N VAL A 9 0.48 3.34 9.75
CA VAL A 9 0.19 3.46 8.32
C VAL A 9 -1.09 4.28 8.18
N VAL A 10 -1.06 5.35 7.38
CA VAL A 10 -2.20 6.21 7.08
C VAL A 10 -2.51 6.09 5.59
N VAL A 11 -3.78 5.84 5.28
CA VAL A 11 -4.25 5.54 3.91
C VAL A 11 -5.22 6.63 3.46
N PRO A 12 -4.73 7.83 3.07
CA PRO A 12 -5.61 8.91 2.66
C PRO A 12 -6.24 8.60 1.30
N ARG A 13 -7.57 8.71 1.21
CA ARG A 13 -8.34 8.59 -0.05
C ARG A 13 -8.97 9.94 -0.37
N GLN A 14 -8.24 10.77 -1.12
CA GLN A 14 -8.72 12.07 -1.59
C GLN A 14 -8.06 12.44 -2.92
N ALA A 15 -8.79 13.13 -3.79
CA ALA A 15 -8.27 13.72 -5.02
C ALA A 15 -9.20 14.87 -5.48
N PRO A 16 -8.67 16.07 -5.80
CA PRO A 16 -7.27 16.49 -5.67
C PRO A 16 -6.87 16.74 -4.20
N LEU A 17 -5.58 16.80 -3.94
CA LEU A 17 -5.06 17.23 -2.64
C LEU A 17 -4.93 18.76 -2.64
N HIS A 18 -5.50 19.43 -1.63
CA HIS A 18 -5.18 20.82 -1.34
C HIS A 18 -3.98 20.91 -0.37
N GLU A 19 -3.42 22.11 -0.22
CA GLU A 19 -2.23 22.39 0.59
C GLU A 19 -2.31 21.82 2.01
N GLY A 20 -3.43 22.03 2.72
CA GLY A 20 -3.64 21.46 4.06
C GLY A 20 -3.51 19.92 4.14
N HIS A 21 -3.88 19.15 3.11
CA HIS A 21 -3.65 17.70 3.08
C HIS A 21 -2.16 17.39 2.96
N LEU A 22 -1.43 18.14 2.12
CA LEU A 22 0.00 17.96 1.91
C LEU A 22 0.80 18.32 3.16
N ASP A 23 0.49 19.45 3.82
CA ASP A 23 1.13 19.84 5.08
C ASP A 23 0.88 18.81 6.19
N ALA A 24 -0.36 18.36 6.36
CA ALA A 24 -0.69 17.35 7.37
C ALA A 24 0.04 16.01 7.13
N THR A 25 0.04 15.51 5.88
CA THR A 25 0.71 14.25 5.53
C THR A 25 2.24 14.37 5.60
N LEU A 26 2.81 15.53 5.27
CA LEU A 26 4.23 15.80 5.43
C LEU A 26 4.64 15.80 6.91
N ARG A 27 3.87 16.46 7.79
CA ARG A 27 4.12 16.45 9.24
C ARG A 27 4.08 15.02 9.81
N LEU A 28 3.07 14.24 9.44
CA LEU A 28 2.97 12.84 9.85
C LEU A 28 4.15 12.00 9.35
N THR A 29 4.56 12.18 8.10
CA THR A 29 5.75 11.51 7.52
C THR A 29 7.00 11.85 8.33
N ARG A 30 7.21 13.13 8.67
CA ARG A 30 8.34 13.58 9.50
C ARG A 30 8.33 13.00 10.91
N MET A 31 7.14 12.68 11.45
CA MET A 31 6.98 12.01 12.74
C MET A 31 7.16 10.48 12.67
N GLY A 32 7.43 9.92 11.49
CA GLY A 32 7.65 8.49 11.28
C GLY A 32 6.41 7.68 10.91
N ALA A 33 5.30 8.33 10.56
CA ALA A 33 4.16 7.63 9.94
C ALA A 33 4.44 7.30 8.48
N ILE A 34 3.86 6.20 7.99
CA ILE A 34 3.87 5.83 6.57
C ILE A 34 2.60 6.38 5.93
N ILE A 35 2.74 7.29 4.97
CA ILE A 35 1.62 7.79 4.16
C ILE A 35 1.51 6.93 2.90
N ALA A 36 0.42 6.16 2.82
CA ALA A 36 0.21 5.14 1.80
C ALA A 36 -1.17 5.34 1.15
N PRO A 37 -1.34 6.34 0.26
CA PRO A 37 -2.60 6.49 -0.47
C PRO A 37 -2.92 5.20 -1.25
N PRO A 38 -4.21 4.83 -1.40
CA PRO A 38 -4.60 3.64 -2.13
C PRO A 38 -4.41 3.87 -3.63
N VAL A 39 -3.21 3.53 -4.12
CA VAL A 39 -2.85 3.60 -5.54
C VAL A 39 -2.73 2.17 -6.09
N PRO A 40 -3.65 1.75 -6.98
CA PRO A 40 -3.62 0.42 -7.56
C PRO A 40 -2.31 0.08 -8.28
N PRO A 41 -1.67 -1.05 -7.97
CA PRO A 41 -0.44 -1.48 -8.64
C PRO A 41 -0.76 -2.19 -9.96
N PHE A 42 -1.13 -1.47 -11.02
CA PHE A 42 -1.58 -2.07 -12.28
C PHE A 42 -0.57 -3.00 -12.98
N TYR A 43 0.71 -2.98 -12.59
CA TYR A 43 1.70 -3.93 -13.09
C TYR A 43 1.38 -5.39 -12.73
N VAL A 44 0.57 -5.64 -11.69
CA VAL A 44 0.11 -6.99 -11.33
C VAL A 44 -1.01 -7.50 -12.24
N LYS A 45 -1.53 -6.65 -13.14
CA LYS A 45 -2.64 -6.95 -14.06
C LYS A 45 -3.83 -7.62 -13.33
N PRO A 46 -4.42 -6.95 -12.31
CA PRO A 46 -5.52 -7.53 -11.57
C PRO A 46 -6.72 -7.77 -12.51
N THR A 47 -7.38 -8.91 -12.38
CA THR A 47 -8.50 -9.31 -13.25
C THR A 47 -9.86 -8.87 -12.73
N SER A 48 -9.92 -8.33 -11.51
CA SER A 48 -11.14 -7.81 -10.89
C SER A 48 -10.84 -6.68 -9.91
N VAL A 49 -11.88 -5.97 -9.48
CA VAL A 49 -11.76 -4.93 -8.44
C VAL A 49 -11.34 -5.55 -7.11
N GLU A 50 -11.86 -6.72 -6.78
CA GLU A 50 -11.52 -7.48 -5.57
C GLU A 50 -10.04 -7.86 -5.56
N ALA A 51 -9.50 -8.32 -6.70
CA ALA A 51 -8.09 -8.64 -6.83
C ALA A 51 -7.21 -7.40 -6.65
N MET A 52 -7.62 -6.26 -7.22
CA MET A 52 -6.94 -4.98 -7.05
C MET A 52 -6.94 -4.50 -5.59
N VAL A 53 -8.09 -4.60 -4.91
CA VAL A 53 -8.25 -4.24 -3.49
C VAL A 53 -7.44 -5.18 -2.59
N ALA A 54 -7.43 -6.48 -2.87
CA ALA A 54 -6.67 -7.47 -2.11
C ALA A 54 -5.16 -7.20 -2.17
N GLU A 55 -4.62 -6.94 -3.37
CA GLU A 55 -3.21 -6.60 -3.56
C GLU A 55 -2.84 -5.28 -2.85
N MET A 56 -3.71 -4.27 -2.90
CA MET A 56 -3.52 -3.03 -2.13
C MET A 56 -3.53 -3.29 -0.63
N ALA A 57 -4.48 -4.06 -0.11
CA ALA A 57 -4.57 -4.41 1.30
C ALA A 57 -3.31 -5.17 1.76
N ALA A 58 -2.82 -6.11 0.95
CA ALA A 58 -1.58 -6.84 1.23
C ALA A 58 -0.37 -5.91 1.39
N ARG A 59 -0.25 -4.85 0.57
CA ARG A 59 0.80 -3.83 0.73
C ARG A 59 0.68 -3.05 2.03
N LEU A 60 -0.53 -2.64 2.39
CA LEU A 60 -0.79 -1.91 3.63
C LEU A 60 -0.44 -2.74 4.87
N VAL A 61 -0.82 -4.01 4.87
CA VAL A 61 -0.50 -4.99 5.92
C VAL A 61 1.02 -5.19 6.02
N ASN A 62 1.70 -5.35 4.88
CA ASN A 62 3.17 -5.43 4.82
C ASN A 62 3.85 -4.19 5.42
N TRP A 63 3.41 -2.98 5.07
CA TRP A 63 3.95 -1.74 5.66
C TRP A 63 3.64 -1.61 7.16
N ALA A 64 2.50 -2.12 7.62
CA ALA A 64 2.17 -2.19 9.04
C ALA A 64 3.08 -3.17 9.81
N GLY A 65 3.89 -3.98 9.12
CA GLY A 65 4.81 -4.95 9.72
C GLY A 65 4.23 -6.33 9.93
N VAL A 66 3.14 -6.65 9.22
CA VAL A 66 2.52 -7.97 9.22
C VAL A 66 2.81 -8.63 7.87
N ASP A 67 3.20 -9.90 7.88
CA ASP A 67 3.46 -10.64 6.65
C ASP A 67 2.15 -10.87 5.86
N PRO A 68 2.02 -10.36 4.62
CA PRO A 68 0.82 -10.57 3.80
C PRO A 68 0.76 -11.95 3.14
N GLY A 69 1.83 -12.76 3.23
CA GLY A 69 1.93 -14.04 2.55
C GLY A 69 1.89 -13.92 1.03
N ASP A 70 1.18 -14.85 0.39
CA ASP A 70 1.01 -14.95 -1.07
C ASP A 70 0.08 -13.89 -1.67
N ARG A 71 -0.59 -13.08 -0.85
CA ARG A 71 -1.49 -12.02 -1.29
C ARG A 71 -0.77 -10.77 -1.83
N LEU A 72 0.54 -10.68 -1.65
CA LEU A 72 1.36 -9.57 -2.16
C LEU A 72 2.21 -10.01 -3.33
N THR A 73 1.95 -9.45 -4.51
CA THR A 73 2.82 -9.63 -5.67
C THR A 73 4.07 -8.76 -5.55
N ARG A 74 5.24 -9.41 -5.40
CA ARG A 74 6.54 -8.74 -5.31
C ARG A 74 7.12 -8.49 -6.71
N TRP A 75 7.65 -7.29 -6.93
CA TRP A 75 8.24 -6.91 -8.21
C TRP A 75 9.57 -7.65 -8.42
N GLY A 76 9.75 -8.25 -9.60
CA GLY A 76 10.99 -8.95 -9.97
C GLY A 76 11.14 -10.36 -9.38
N GLU A 77 10.24 -10.78 -8.49
CA GLU A 77 10.13 -12.19 -8.11
C GLU A 77 9.35 -12.92 -9.19
N ASP A 78 9.99 -13.95 -9.76
CA ASP A 78 9.50 -14.74 -10.89
C ASP A 78 8.28 -15.54 -10.44
N ASN A 79 7.11 -14.90 -10.47
CA ASN A 79 5.89 -15.49 -9.96
C ASN A 79 5.41 -16.55 -10.96
N ALA A 80 5.80 -17.80 -10.72
CA ALA A 80 5.54 -18.95 -11.60
C ALA A 80 4.05 -19.15 -11.95
N ALA A 81 3.15 -18.53 -11.20
CA ALA A 81 1.71 -18.49 -11.48
C ALA A 81 1.34 -17.62 -12.70
N ILE A 82 2.10 -16.56 -13.01
CA ILE A 82 1.82 -15.65 -14.15
C ILE A 82 2.20 -16.29 -15.49
N ARG A 83 3.10 -17.29 -15.50
CA ARG A 83 3.57 -17.97 -16.71
C ARG A 83 2.61 -19.02 -17.28
N ARG A 84 1.55 -19.43 -16.57
CA ARG A 84 0.68 -20.56 -16.97
C ARG A 84 -0.57 -20.19 -17.77
N SER A 85 -0.71 -18.95 -18.22
CA SER A 85 -1.89 -18.45 -18.92
C SER A 85 -1.65 -18.14 -20.41
N PHE A 86 -0.66 -18.77 -21.03
CA PHE A 86 -0.49 -18.82 -22.49
C PHE A 86 -0.28 -20.26 -22.96
#